data_AF-A0A7C4HFT6-F1
#
_entry.id   AF-A0A7C4HFT6-F1
#
_cell.length_a   1.000
_cell.length_b   1.000
_cell.length_c   1.000
_cell.angle_alpha   90.00
_cell.angle_beta   90.00
_cell.angle_gamma   90.00
#
_symmetry.space_group_name_H-M   'P 1'
#
loop_
_entity.id
_entity.type
_entity.pdbx_description
1 polymer ?
#
loop_
_entity_poly.entity_id
_entity_poly.type
_entity_poly.pdbx_seq_one_letter_code
_entity_poly.pdbx_strand_id
1 'polypeptide(L)'
;METGLTYRCFGEKDVIRKINLLLSDYLTQIYMYNTMIKPRNYYLKPVHIVVKKKTSGVKIKYYYYGRYWYRIVKQPSGKLKWIYIGKEKPLSNLPDPPRNPLEGLVVKIDGSELEIIASTRELYEKIYSVLSS
;
A
#
# COMPACT_ATOMS: atom_id res chain seq x y z
N MET A 1 -7.83 -3.70 -21.58
CA MET A 1 -8.99 -2.89 -21.15
C MET A 1 -9.24 -3.26 -19.70
N GLU A 2 -8.69 -2.48 -18.75
CA GLU A 2 -8.90 -2.73 -17.32
C GLU A 2 -10.28 -2.19 -16.92
N THR A 3 -11.13 -3.07 -16.41
CA THR A 3 -12.42 -2.73 -15.82
C THR A 3 -12.21 -2.03 -14.48
N GLY A 4 -12.00 -0.72 -14.50
CA GLY A 4 -12.09 0.12 -13.31
C GLY A 4 -13.56 0.24 -12.89
N LEU A 5 -13.95 -0.42 -11.80
CA LEU A 5 -15.29 -0.29 -11.23
C LEU A 5 -15.26 0.77 -10.13
N THR A 6 -15.79 1.95 -10.44
CA THR A 6 -15.84 3.09 -9.51
C THR A 6 -16.89 2.87 -8.43
N TYR A 7 -16.48 2.93 -7.16
CA TYR A 7 -17.37 2.80 -6.01
C TYR A 7 -17.50 4.14 -5.27
N ARG A 8 -18.68 4.76 -5.31
CA ARG A 8 -18.96 6.01 -4.57
C ARG A 8 -19.47 5.66 -3.17
N CYS A 9 -18.62 5.77 -2.15
CA CYS A 9 -18.97 5.52 -0.75
C CYS A 9 -18.65 6.73 0.14
N PHE A 10 -19.33 6.80 1.29
CA PHE A 10 -19.25 7.89 2.25
C PHE A 10 -17.95 7.82 3.08
N GLY A 11 -17.02 8.74 2.79
CA GLY A 11 -15.90 9.14 3.66
C GLY A 11 -14.60 8.33 3.54
N GLU A 12 -13.52 8.99 3.11
CA GLU A 12 -12.12 8.45 3.03
C GLU A 12 -11.75 7.60 4.25
N LYS A 13 -12.06 8.08 5.45
CA LYS A 13 -11.64 7.45 6.71
C LYS A 13 -12.26 6.07 6.90
N ASP A 14 -13.53 5.88 6.55
CA ASP A 14 -14.21 4.60 6.80
C ASP A 14 -13.72 3.52 5.84
N VAL A 15 -13.59 3.86 4.54
CA VAL A 15 -13.05 2.93 3.54
C VAL A 15 -11.63 2.49 3.89
N ILE A 16 -10.74 3.45 4.22
CA ILE A 16 -9.36 3.12 4.61
C ILE A 16 -9.33 2.30 5.91
N ARG A 17 -10.22 2.57 6.87
CA ARG A 17 -10.35 1.78 8.11
C ARG A 17 -10.74 0.34 7.80
N LYS A 18 -11.79 0.12 7.00
CA LYS A 18 -12.25 -1.23 6.61
C LYS A 18 -11.17 -2.00 5.85
N ILE A 19 -10.47 -1.36 4.92
CA ILE A 19 -9.34 -1.97 4.21
C ILE A 19 -8.18 -2.30 5.15
N ASN A 20 -7.87 -1.44 6.12
CA ASN A 20 -6.82 -1.72 7.10
C ASN A 20 -7.15 -2.92 8.01
N LEU A 21 -8.43 -3.18 8.29
CA LEU A 21 -8.84 -4.39 9.03
C LEU A 21 -8.51 -5.66 8.23
N LEU A 22 -8.65 -5.65 6.90
CA LEU A 22 -8.24 -6.76 6.06
C LEU A 22 -6.72 -7.00 6.02
N LEU A 23 -5.93 -6.00 6.43
CA LEU A 23 -4.47 -6.06 6.45
C LEU A 23 -3.90 -6.33 7.84
N SER A 24 -4.67 -6.29 8.93
CA SER A 24 -4.15 -6.29 10.31
C SER A 24 -3.14 -7.41 10.55
N ASP A 25 -3.49 -8.64 10.18
CA ASP A 25 -2.67 -9.81 10.43
C ASP A 25 -1.40 -9.79 9.55
N TYR A 26 -1.55 -9.30 8.32
CA TYR A 26 -0.43 -9.11 7.41
C TYR A 26 0.52 -7.99 7.89
N LEU A 27 0.02 -6.93 8.51
CA LEU A 27 0.86 -5.87 9.09
C LEU A 27 1.73 -6.43 10.23
N THR A 28 1.19 -7.34 11.05
CA THR A 28 1.96 -8.06 12.06
C THR A 28 3.07 -8.91 11.44
N GLN A 29 2.76 -9.66 10.38
CA GLN A 29 3.77 -10.45 9.65
C GLN A 29 4.86 -9.56 9.02
N ILE A 30 4.48 -8.41 8.46
CA ILE A 30 5.43 -7.44 7.90
C ILE A 30 6.32 -6.85 8.98
N TYR A 31 5.79 -6.58 10.18
CA TYR A 31 6.59 -6.11 11.30
C TYR A 31 7.64 -7.14 11.72
N MET A 32 7.24 -8.40 11.88
CA MET A 32 8.15 -9.50 12.21
C MET A 32 9.21 -9.68 11.13
N TYR A 33 8.79 -9.68 9.87
CA TYR A 33 9.67 -9.79 8.71
C TYR A 33 10.70 -8.65 8.66
N ASN A 34 10.26 -7.40 8.79
CA ASN A 34 11.14 -6.23 8.80
C ASN A 34 12.13 -6.24 9.97
N THR A 35 11.73 -6.80 11.12
CA THR A 35 12.63 -6.98 12.27
C THR A 35 13.77 -7.95 11.93
N MET A 36 13.44 -9.07 11.26
CA MET A 36 14.41 -10.07 10.82
C MET A 36 15.43 -9.52 9.80
N ILE A 37 14.97 -8.68 8.86
CA ILE A 37 15.82 -8.17 7.77
C ILE A 37 16.50 -6.82 8.09
N LYS A 38 16.17 -6.20 9.24
CA LYS A 38 16.70 -4.91 9.67
C LYS A 38 18.23 -4.78 9.58
N PRO A 39 19.05 -5.78 9.95
CA PRO A 39 20.51 -5.69 9.82
C PRO A 39 21.01 -5.47 8.40
N ARG A 40 20.20 -5.80 7.38
CA ARG A 40 20.54 -5.61 5.96
C ARG A 40 20.17 -4.24 5.41
N ASN A 41 19.64 -3.33 6.25
CA ASN A 41 19.21 -1.98 5.89
C ASN A 41 18.10 -1.91 4.81
N TYR A 42 17.33 -2.98 4.68
CA TYR A 42 16.14 -3.04 3.83
C TYR A 42 14.87 -3.03 4.67
N TYR A 43 13.81 -2.52 4.07
CA TYR A 43 12.49 -2.45 4.66
C TYR A 43 11.43 -2.68 3.58
N LEU A 44 10.43 -3.47 3.90
CA LEU A 44 9.29 -3.74 3.05
C LEU A 44 8.07 -2.97 3.52
N LYS A 45 7.50 -2.15 2.63
CA LYS A 45 6.23 -1.47 2.88
C LYS A 45 5.07 -2.20 2.20
N PRO A 46 3.95 -2.42 2.92
CA PRO A 46 2.76 -3.09 2.40
C PRO A 46 1.89 -2.18 1.53
N VAL A 47 2.11 -0.86 1.62
CA VAL A 47 1.36 0.17 0.91
C VAL A 47 2.32 1.28 0.48
N HIS A 48 2.21 1.72 -0.77
CA HIS A 48 2.86 2.93 -1.27
C HIS A 48 1.81 4.02 -1.46
N ILE A 49 2.01 5.17 -0.80
CA ILE A 49 1.05 6.28 -0.83
C ILE A 49 1.65 7.42 -1.64
N VAL A 50 0.93 7.85 -2.68
CA VAL A 50 1.30 9.00 -3.53
C VAL A 50 0.26 10.09 -3.36
N VAL A 51 0.71 11.32 -3.12
CA VAL A 51 -0.16 12.50 -3.05
C VAL A 51 0.19 13.43 -4.21
N LYS A 52 -0.78 13.72 -5.07
CA LYS A 52 -0.65 14.67 -6.18
C LYS A 52 -1.51 15.90 -5.90
N LYS A 53 -0.99 17.10 -6.15
CA LYS A 53 -1.75 18.36 -6.03
C LYS A 53 -2.22 18.77 -7.42
N LYS A 54 -3.53 18.98 -7.60
CA LYS A 54 -4.11 19.57 -8.80
C LYS A 54 -3.88 21.08 -8.82
N THR A 55 -3.96 21.69 -10.00
CA THR A 55 -3.92 23.15 -10.19
C THR A 55 -4.99 23.87 -9.38
N SER A 56 -6.16 23.25 -9.17
CA SER A 56 -7.25 23.74 -8.32
C SER A 56 -6.95 23.74 -6.81
N GLY A 57 -5.79 23.23 -6.39
CA GLY A 57 -5.42 23.08 -4.98
C GLY A 57 -5.89 21.77 -4.32
N VAL A 58 -6.80 21.03 -4.96
CA VAL A 58 -7.28 19.73 -4.50
C VAL A 58 -6.15 18.69 -4.52
N LYS A 59 -6.08 17.86 -3.47
CA LYS A 59 -5.11 16.76 -3.37
C LYS A 59 -5.76 15.45 -3.77
N ILE A 60 -5.12 14.71 -4.69
CA ILE A 60 -5.46 13.33 -5.01
C ILE A 60 -4.50 12.43 -4.24
N LYS A 61 -5.03 11.44 -3.51
CA LYS A 61 -4.23 10.40 -2.86
C LYS A 61 -4.41 9.08 -3.59
N TYR A 62 -3.32 8.35 -3.74
CA TYR A 62 -3.30 7.00 -4.29
C TYR A 62 -2.67 6.08 -3.26
N TYR A 63 -3.38 5.02 -2.89
CA TYR A 63 -2.90 3.96 -2.02
C TYR A 63 -2.70 2.73 -2.88
N TYR A 64 -1.45 2.39 -3.16
CA TYR A 64 -1.11 1.20 -3.90
C TYR A 64 -0.73 0.09 -2.92
N TYR A 65 -1.55 -0.93 -2.82
CA TYR A 65 -1.34 -2.07 -1.94
C TYR A 65 -0.50 -3.13 -2.66
N GLY A 66 0.59 -3.55 -2.02
CA GLY A 66 1.53 -4.49 -2.60
C GLY A 66 2.81 -4.60 -1.78
N ARG A 67 3.92 -4.90 -2.45
CA ARG A 67 5.23 -5.05 -1.81
C ARG A 67 6.21 -4.03 -2.37
N TYR A 68 6.58 -3.05 -1.55
CA TYR A 68 7.45 -1.94 -1.95
C TYR A 68 8.70 -1.91 -1.10
N TRP A 69 9.84 -2.13 -1.73
CA TRP A 69 11.11 -2.20 -1.05
C TRP A 69 11.75 -0.83 -0.90
N TYR A 70 12.33 -0.62 0.28
CA TYR A 70 13.06 0.58 0.63
C TYR A 70 14.41 0.20 1.22
N ARG A 71 15.43 1.00 0.92
CA ARG A 71 16.69 1.01 1.63
C ARG A 71 16.73 2.18 2.60
N ILE A 72 17.14 1.93 3.84
CA ILE A 72 17.31 2.98 4.84
C ILE A 72 18.79 3.33 4.89
N VAL A 73 19.12 4.61 4.72
CA VAL A 73 20.48 5.12 4.84
C VAL A 73 20.53 6.25 5.88
N LYS A 74 21.57 6.26 6.71
CA LYS A 74 21.81 7.35 7.66
C LYS A 74 22.60 8.45 6.95
N GLN A 75 22.08 9.67 6.97
CA GLN A 75 22.76 10.84 6.41
C GLN A 75 23.84 11.36 7.38
N PRO A 76 24.80 12.17 6.90
CA PRO A 76 25.76 12.85 7.77
C PRO A 76 25.09 13.69 8.86
N SER A 77 23.91 14.26 8.58
CA SER A 77 23.07 14.99 9.53
C SER A 77 22.44 14.13 10.64
N GLY A 78 22.65 12.81 10.62
CA GLY A 78 22.02 11.85 11.53
C GLY A 78 20.60 11.43 11.13
N LYS A 79 19.97 12.12 10.16
CA LYS A 79 18.62 11.79 9.68
C LYS A 79 18.60 10.51 8.85
N LEU A 80 17.51 9.74 8.97
CA LEU A 80 17.27 8.57 8.12
C LEU A 80 16.66 9.01 6.79
N LYS A 81 17.27 8.59 5.68
CA LYS A 81 16.71 8.71 4.33
C LYS A 81 16.20 7.35 3.87
N TRP A 82 14.96 7.34 3.42
CA TRP A 82 14.30 6.19 2.82
C TRP A 82 14.43 6.28 1.30
N ILE A 83 15.05 5.29 0.68
CA ILE A 83 15.27 5.21 -0.76
C ILE A 83 14.37 4.11 -1.29
N TYR A 84 13.39 4.44 -2.14
CA TYR A 84 12.58 3.45 -2.83
C TYR A 84 13.47 2.72 -3.85
N ILE A 85 13.39 1.39 -3.86
CA ILE A 85 14.24 0.53 -4.71
C ILE A 85 13.46 -0.39 -5.64
N GLY A 86 12.13 -0.41 -5.56
CA GLY A 86 11.26 -1.18 -6.47
C GLY A 86 10.32 -2.15 -5.75
N LYS A 87 9.67 -3.00 -6.54
CA LYS A 87 8.75 -4.05 -6.06
C LYS A 87 9.44 -5.42 -5.89
N GLU A 88 10.55 -5.62 -6.58
CA GLU A 88 11.31 -6.88 -6.55
C GLU A 88 12.19 -7.01 -5.30
N LYS A 89 12.37 -8.24 -4.84
CA LYS A 89 13.22 -8.57 -3.70
C LYS A 89 14.67 -8.15 -4.01
N PRO A 90 15.29 -7.25 -3.22
CA PRO A 90 16.57 -6.63 -3.60
C PRO A 90 17.78 -7.56 -3.50
N LEU A 91 17.70 -8.59 -2.66
CA LEU A 91 18.75 -9.56 -2.47
C LEU A 91 18.15 -10.97 -2.47
N SER A 92 18.74 -11.87 -3.25
CA SER A 92 18.30 -13.26 -3.33
C SER A 92 18.34 -13.99 -1.99
N ASN A 93 19.31 -13.65 -1.13
CA ASN A 93 19.51 -14.26 0.19
C ASN A 93 18.58 -13.73 1.29
N LEU A 94 17.71 -12.75 1.00
CA LEU A 94 16.67 -12.34 1.96
C LEU A 94 15.60 -13.44 2.03
N PRO A 95 15.06 -13.71 3.23
CA PRO A 95 13.89 -14.58 3.36
C PRO A 95 12.77 -14.09 2.45
N ASP A 96 11.86 -14.97 2.05
CA ASP A 96 10.74 -14.53 1.24
C ASP A 96 9.75 -13.71 2.07
N PRO A 97 9.26 -12.57 1.54
CA PRO A 97 8.33 -11.75 2.27
C PRO A 97 6.95 -12.43 2.35
N PRO A 98 6.16 -12.14 3.39
CA PRO A 98 4.78 -12.59 3.46
C PRO A 98 3.99 -12.10 2.24
N ARG A 99 3.01 -12.90 1.79
CA ARG A 99 2.13 -12.51 0.68
C ARG A 99 1.18 -11.40 1.13
N ASN A 100 1.11 -10.32 0.36
CA ASN A 100 0.16 -9.24 0.63
C ASN A 100 -1.25 -9.69 0.21
N PRO A 101 -2.24 -9.75 1.12
CA PRO A 101 -3.60 -10.19 0.79
C PRO A 101 -4.37 -9.22 -0.11
N LEU A 102 -3.84 -8.00 -0.31
CA LEU A 102 -4.39 -6.94 -1.14
C LEU A 102 -3.43 -6.52 -2.28
N GLU A 103 -2.48 -7.39 -2.66
CA GLU A 103 -1.56 -7.10 -3.77
C GLU A 103 -2.34 -6.76 -5.05
N GLY A 104 -2.05 -5.59 -5.64
CA GLY A 104 -2.72 -5.13 -6.86
C GLY A 104 -4.01 -4.35 -6.63
N LEU A 105 -4.37 -4.07 -5.37
CA LEU A 105 -5.42 -3.10 -5.05
C LEU A 105 -4.86 -1.67 -5.13
N VAL A 106 -5.61 -0.77 -5.76
CA VAL A 106 -5.38 0.66 -5.75
C VAL A 106 -6.63 1.36 -5.25
N VAL A 107 -6.47 2.23 -4.26
CA VAL A 107 -7.53 3.15 -3.81
C VAL A 107 -7.11 4.55 -4.18
N LYS A 108 -7.91 5.23 -4.99
CA LYS A 108 -7.72 6.62 -5.38
C LYS A 108 -8.79 7.46 -4.71
N ILE A 109 -8.36 8.56 -4.11
CA ILE A 109 -9.23 9.51 -3.40
C ILE A 109 -9.00 10.90 -4.00
N ASP A 110 -10.06 11.47 -4.54
CA ASP A 110 -10.07 12.77 -5.23
C ASP A 110 -11.18 13.64 -4.64
N GLY A 111 -10.84 14.42 -3.61
CA GLY A 111 -11.84 15.15 -2.83
C GLY A 111 -12.79 14.19 -2.11
N SER A 112 -14.07 14.20 -2.49
CA SER A 112 -15.11 13.30 -2.00
C SER A 112 -15.27 12.04 -2.85
N GLU A 113 -14.63 11.97 -4.01
CA GLU A 113 -14.72 10.80 -4.89
C GLU A 113 -13.70 9.74 -4.48
N LEU A 114 -14.15 8.50 -4.49
CA LEU A 114 -13.34 7.32 -4.23
C LEU A 114 -13.43 6.38 -5.42
N GLU A 115 -12.30 5.83 -5.83
CA GLU A 115 -12.19 4.88 -6.92
C GLU A 115 -11.35 3.69 -6.45
N ILE A 116 -11.86 2.49 -6.68
CA ILE A 116 -11.23 1.22 -6.30
C ILE A 116 -10.87 0.49 -7.59
N ILE A 117 -9.60 0.19 -7.75
CA ILE A 117 -9.08 -0.55 -8.89
C ILE A 117 -8.45 -1.81 -8.32
N ALA A 118 -8.91 -2.97 -8.76
CA ALA A 118 -8.37 -4.26 -8.35
C ALA A 118 -7.79 -4.96 -9.59
N SER A 119 -6.62 -5.57 -9.43
CA SER A 119 -5.96 -6.33 -10.49
C SER A 119 -6.70 -7.61 -10.88
N THR A 120 -7.56 -8.14 -10.00
CA THR A 120 -8.37 -9.34 -10.25
C THR A 120 -9.81 -9.15 -9.79
N ARG A 121 -10.72 -9.95 -10.38
CA ARG A 121 -12.13 -9.98 -10.01
C ARG A 121 -12.34 -10.46 -8.58
N GLU A 122 -11.61 -11.47 -8.13
CA GLU A 122 -11.70 -12.00 -6.77
C GLU A 122 -11.33 -10.94 -5.72
N LEU A 123 -10.27 -10.16 -6.00
CA LEU A 123 -9.87 -9.05 -5.14
C LEU A 123 -10.93 -7.95 -5.12
N TYR A 124 -11.52 -7.64 -6.27
CA TYR A 124 -12.63 -6.71 -6.35
C TYR A 124 -13.82 -7.15 -5.48
N GLU A 125 -14.29 -8.40 -5.66
CA GLU A 125 -15.44 -8.95 -4.92
C GLU A 125 -15.17 -8.99 -3.40
N LYS A 126 -13.94 -9.33 -2.99
CA LYS A 126 -13.51 -9.28 -1.59
C LYS A 126 -13.58 -7.87 -1.01
N ILE A 127 -13.11 -6.86 -1.74
CA ILE A 127 -13.15 -5.48 -1.26
C ILE A 127 -14.59 -4.97 -1.24
N TYR A 128 -15.38 -5.27 -2.27
CA TYR A 128 -16.77 -4.87 -2.35
C TYR A 128 -17.60 -5.39 -1.18
N SER A 129 -17.45 -6.67 -0.82
CA SER A 129 -18.20 -7.28 0.29
C SER A 129 -17.89 -6.61 1.64
N VAL A 130 -16.62 -6.30 1.90
CA VAL A 130 -16.19 -5.59 3.11
C VAL A 130 -16.69 -4.15 3.16
N LEU A 131 -16.73 -3.46 2.03
CA LEU A 131 -17.20 -2.08 2.00
C LEU A 131 -18.73 -1.97 2.08
N SER A 132 -19.45 -3.00 1.65
CA SER A 132 -20.92 -3.07 1.65
C SER A 132 -21.52 -3.56 2.97
N SER A 133 -20.73 -4.19 3.84
CA SER A 133 -21.13 -4.55 5.21
C SER A 133 -21.06 -3.34 6.15
#